data_AF-A0A2V8Y494-F1
#
_entry.id   AF-A0A2V8Y494-F1
#
_cell.length_a   1.000
_cell.length_b   1.000
_cell.length_c   1.000
_cell.angle_alpha   90.00
_cell.angle_beta   90.00
_cell.angle_gamma   90.00
#
_symmetry.space_group_name_H-M   'P 1'
#
loop_
_entity.id
_entity.type
_entity.pdbx_description
1 polymer ?
#
loop_
_entity_poly.entity_id
_entity_poly.type
_entity_poly.pdbx_seq_one_letter_code
_entity_poly.pdbx_strand_id
1 'polypeptide(L)'
;MVQQIEGLRDEVRCRMGVDLAELANDQNVTRDGWIRCIRAASDFEDAVEVILNDAWIPNSLPQLTAFLICITDNIRKTRANVDFGRDLALKDGPDLWFCMHMARNFEKLLEMQREVLMDAVVKLTPPAKWAN
;
A
#
# COMPACT_ATOMS: atom_id res chain seq x y z
N MET A 1 3.44 -9.87 12.67
CA MET A 1 3.36 -8.73 11.73
C MET A 1 3.79 -9.10 10.32
N VAL A 2 4.99 -9.64 10.06
CA VAL A 2 5.38 -10.10 8.70
C VAL A 2 4.36 -11.09 8.11
N GLN A 3 3.98 -12.13 8.85
CA GLN A 3 2.92 -13.06 8.45
C GLN A 3 1.55 -12.40 8.17
N GLN A 4 1.26 -11.27 8.82
CA GLN A 4 0.01 -10.53 8.58
C GLN A 4 0.10 -9.73 7.27
N ILE A 5 1.28 -9.19 6.92
CA ILE A 5 1.52 -8.53 5.64
C ILE A 5 1.41 -9.55 4.50
N GLU A 6 2.00 -10.74 4.67
CA GLU A 6 1.88 -11.85 3.70
C GLU A 6 0.43 -12.32 3.54
N GLY A 7 -0.30 -12.48 4.64
CA GLY A 7 -1.72 -12.84 4.61
C GLY A 7 -2.59 -11.79 3.91
N LEU A 8 -2.38 -10.50 4.20
CA LEU A 8 -3.09 -9.40 3.52
C LEU A 8 -2.75 -9.36 2.03
N ARG A 9 -1.49 -9.56 1.64
CA ARG A 9 -1.09 -9.66 0.23
C ARG A 9 -1.90 -10.73 -0.48
N ASP A 10 -1.93 -11.94 0.07
CA ASP A 10 -2.55 -13.09 -0.61
C ASP A 10 -4.07 -12.90 -0.74
N GLU A 11 -4.70 -12.32 0.28
CA GLU A 11 -6.10 -11.92 0.24
C GLU A 11 -6.37 -10.89 -0.86
N VAL A 12 -5.58 -9.81 -0.92
CA VAL A 12 -5.77 -8.74 -1.90
C VAL A 12 -5.50 -9.22 -3.32
N ARG A 13 -4.44 -10.02 -3.55
CA ARG A 13 -4.15 -10.60 -4.88
C ARG A 13 -5.27 -11.50 -5.36
N CYS A 14 -5.81 -12.34 -4.48
CA CYS A 14 -6.96 -13.20 -4.80
C CYS A 14 -8.19 -12.37 -5.19
N ARG A 15 -8.51 -11.35 -4.39
CA ARG A 15 -9.64 -10.44 -4.64
C ARG A 15 -9.48 -9.67 -5.95
N MET A 16 -8.30 -9.10 -6.17
CA MET A 16 -7.97 -8.31 -7.37
C MET A 16 -8.17 -9.12 -8.65
N GLY A 17 -7.80 -10.41 -8.67
CA GLY A 17 -8.04 -11.28 -9.82
C GLY A 17 -9.52 -11.48 -10.14
N VAL A 18 -10.35 -11.63 -9.10
CA VAL A 18 -11.82 -11.72 -9.24
C VAL A 18 -12.40 -10.39 -9.73
N ASP A 19 -12.05 -9.29 -9.07
CA ASP A 19 -12.58 -7.96 -9.38
C ASP A 19 -12.20 -7.52 -10.81
N LEU A 20 -10.98 -7.84 -11.29
CA LEU A 20 -10.58 -7.60 -12.67
C LEU A 20 -11.41 -8.43 -13.66
N ALA A 21 -11.70 -9.70 -13.36
CA ALA A 21 -12.54 -10.53 -14.20
C ALA A 21 -13.98 -10.00 -14.27
N GLU A 22 -14.52 -9.48 -13.17
CA GLU A 22 -15.84 -8.85 -13.13
C GLU A 22 -15.86 -7.55 -13.96
N LEU A 23 -14.88 -6.68 -13.78
CA LEU A 23 -14.74 -5.44 -14.55
C LEU A 23 -14.59 -5.66 -16.06
N ALA A 24 -13.89 -6.72 -16.48
CA ALA A 24 -13.74 -7.07 -17.89
C ALA A 24 -15.09 -7.39 -18.57
N ASN A 25 -16.09 -7.81 -17.80
CA ASN A 25 -17.43 -8.14 -18.27
C ASN A 25 -18.43 -6.97 -18.12
N ASP A 26 -18.04 -5.87 -17.46
CA ASP A 26 -18.91 -4.72 -17.25
C ASP A 26 -18.92 -3.80 -18.48
N GLN A 27 -20.10 -3.60 -19.06
CA GLN A 27 -20.30 -2.77 -20.24
C GLN A 27 -20.09 -1.26 -19.99
N ASN A 28 -20.07 -0.83 -18.73
CA ASN A 28 -19.83 0.55 -18.34
C ASN A 28 -18.34 0.89 -18.21
N VAL A 29 -17.46 -0.12 -18.25
CA VAL A 29 -16.01 0.10 -18.18
C VAL A 29 -15.49 0.47 -19.57
N THR A 30 -14.98 1.69 -19.68
CA THR A 30 -14.31 2.15 -20.90
C THR A 30 -12.96 1.44 -21.09
N ARG A 31 -12.46 1.39 -22.32
CA ARG A 31 -11.10 0.88 -22.61
C ARG A 31 -10.03 1.58 -21.79
N ASP A 32 -10.14 2.90 -21.63
CA ASP A 32 -9.20 3.68 -20.83
C ASP A 32 -9.33 3.37 -19.34
N GLY A 33 -10.56 3.16 -18.84
CA GLY A 33 -10.81 2.66 -17.49
C GLY A 33 -10.16 1.30 -17.23
N TRP A 34 -10.32 0.38 -18.17
CA TRP A 34 -9.70 -0.93 -18.10
C TRP A 34 -8.16 -0.87 -18.02
N ILE A 35 -7.54 -0.03 -18.85
CA ILE A 35 -6.09 0.21 -18.80
C ILE A 35 -5.65 0.79 -17.45
N ARG A 36 -6.43 1.71 -16.87
CA ARG A 36 -6.15 2.25 -15.53
C ARG A 36 -6.22 1.16 -14.46
N CYS A 37 -7.24 0.30 -14.49
CA CYS A 37 -7.38 -0.80 -13.53
C CYS A 37 -6.20 -1.78 -13.60
N ILE A 38 -5.79 -2.18 -14.81
CA ILE A 38 -4.63 -3.07 -14.99
C ILE A 38 -3.35 -2.43 -14.43
N ARG A 39 -3.14 -1.13 -14.69
CA ARG A 39 -1.98 -0.41 -14.14
C ARG A 39 -2.03 -0.34 -12.62
N ALA A 40 -3.17 -0.02 -12.02
CA ALA A 40 -3.32 0.03 -10.57
C ALA A 40 -3.07 -1.32 -9.90
N ALA A 41 -3.48 -2.42 -10.55
CA ALA A 41 -3.18 -3.78 -10.12
C ALA A 41 -1.67 -4.07 -10.18
N SER A 42 -1.02 -3.75 -11.31
CA SER A 42 0.42 -3.93 -11.49
C SER A 42 1.23 -3.13 -10.47
N ASP A 43 0.92 -1.85 -10.29
CA ASP A 43 1.60 -0.96 -9.34
C ASP A 43 1.51 -1.51 -7.90
N PHE A 44 0.37 -2.10 -7.55
CA PHE A 44 0.20 -2.77 -6.25
C PHE A 44 1.07 -4.02 -6.13
N GLU A 45 1.12 -4.87 -7.16
CA GLU A 45 1.92 -6.10 -7.15
C GLU A 45 3.42 -5.81 -7.04
N ASP A 46 3.91 -4.83 -7.80
CA ASP A 46 5.30 -4.37 -7.75
C ASP A 46 5.64 -3.84 -6.35
N ALA A 47 4.75 -3.02 -5.76
CA ALA A 47 4.97 -2.46 -4.44
C ALA A 47 4.97 -3.54 -3.34
N VAL A 48 4.07 -4.53 -3.45
CA VAL A 48 4.06 -5.71 -2.58
C VAL A 48 5.37 -6.48 -2.68
N GLU A 49 5.88 -6.69 -3.89
CA GLU A 49 7.13 -7.40 -4.13
C GLU A 49 8.30 -6.72 -3.42
N VAL A 50 8.41 -5.40 -3.58
CA VAL A 50 9.42 -4.57 -2.89
C VAL A 50 9.30 -4.67 -1.37
N ILE A 51 8.08 -4.69 -0.83
CA ILE A 51 7.85 -4.77 0.63
C ILE A 51 8.28 -6.13 1.21
N LEU A 52 8.19 -7.22 0.45
CA LEU A 52 8.33 -8.57 0.99
C LEU A 52 9.62 -9.31 0.62
N ASN A 53 10.25 -9.00 -0.51
CA ASN A 53 11.39 -9.80 -1.00
C ASN A 53 12.76 -9.21 -0.67
N ASP A 54 12.90 -7.88 -0.54
CA ASP A 54 14.19 -7.29 -0.19
C ASP A 54 14.47 -7.46 1.30
N ALA A 55 15.75 -7.52 1.70
CA ALA A 55 16.17 -7.39 3.09
C ALA A 55 15.87 -5.95 3.57
N TRP A 56 14.59 -5.65 3.71
CA TRP A 56 14.04 -4.31 3.64
C TRP A 56 14.04 -3.60 4.98
N ILE A 57 14.32 -4.29 6.09
CA ILE A 57 14.53 -3.67 7.40
C ILE A 57 15.97 -3.15 7.40
N PRO A 58 16.19 -1.83 7.31
CA PRO A 58 17.54 -1.29 7.30
C PRO A 58 18.23 -1.56 8.65
N ASN A 59 19.53 -1.83 8.61
CA ASN A 59 20.30 -2.26 9.79
C ASN A 59 20.81 -1.09 10.66
N SER A 60 20.51 0.15 10.29
CA SER A 60 20.99 1.34 11.00
C SER A 60 19.84 2.30 11.30
N LEU A 61 19.92 2.98 12.46
CA LEU A 61 18.94 3.97 12.87
C LEU A 61 18.70 5.07 11.82
N PRO A 62 19.73 5.69 11.19
CA PRO A 62 19.49 6.72 10.18
C PRO A 62 18.73 6.22 8.96
N GLN A 63 19.03 5.01 8.49
CA GLN A 63 18.32 4.41 7.36
C GLN A 63 16.88 4.06 7.72
N LEU A 64 16.65 3.52 8.92
CA LEU A 64 15.31 3.26 9.45
C LEU A 64 14.46 4.53 9.54
N THR A 65 15.02 5.61 10.08
CA THR A 65 14.34 6.90 10.17
C THR A 65 13.99 7.45 8.78
N ALA A 66 14.92 7.40 7.83
CA ALA A 66 14.66 7.85 6.46
C ALA A 66 13.56 7.03 5.78
N PHE A 67 13.57 5.70 5.95
CA PHE A 67 12.52 4.82 5.44
C PHE A 67 11.15 5.13 6.05
N LEU A 68 11.09 5.34 7.37
CA LEU A 68 9.85 5.70 8.07
C LEU A 68 9.26 7.02 7.59
N ILE A 69 10.11 8.03 7.31
CA ILE A 69 9.67 9.31 6.75
C ILE A 69 9.07 9.07 5.36
N CYS A 70 9.76 8.34 4.49
CA CYS A 70 9.29 8.03 3.14
C CYS A 70 7.93 7.29 3.15
N ILE A 71 7.80 6.26 3.99
CA ILE A 71 6.54 5.51 4.13
C ILE A 71 5.42 6.42 4.63
N THR A 72 5.70 7.27 5.63
CA THR A 72 4.70 8.21 6.16
C THR A 72 4.23 9.21 5.10
N ASP A 73 5.14 9.72 4.28
CA ASP A 73 4.81 10.62 3.18
C ASP A 73 3.98 9.92 2.09
N ASN A 74 4.30 8.67 1.77
CA ASN A 74 3.54 7.87 0.81
C ASN A 74 2.12 7.57 1.33
N ILE A 75 1.95 7.21 2.60
CA ILE A 75 0.62 7.08 3.22
C ILE A 75 -0.18 8.38 3.05
N ARG A 76 0.43 9.54 3.35
CA ARG A 76 -0.24 10.83 3.23
C ARG A 76 -0.68 11.12 1.79
N LYS A 77 0.19 10.87 0.81
CA LYS A 77 -0.10 11.05 -0.62
C LYS A 77 -1.20 10.11 -1.09
N THR A 78 -1.12 8.82 -0.75
CA THR A 78 -2.11 7.82 -1.13
C THR A 78 -3.48 8.16 -0.55
N ARG A 79 -3.55 8.51 0.74
CA ARG A 79 -4.80 8.92 1.39
C ARG A 79 -5.43 10.14 0.72
N ALA A 80 -4.64 11.18 0.43
CA ALA A 80 -5.13 12.36 -0.28
C ALA A 80 -5.67 12.03 -1.68
N ASN A 81 -4.99 11.15 -2.42
CA ASN A 81 -5.44 10.69 -3.73
C ASN A 81 -6.73 9.86 -3.64
N VAL A 82 -6.87 9.01 -2.62
CA VAL A 82 -8.09 8.21 -2.38
C VAL A 82 -9.26 9.10 -1.99
N ASP A 83 -9.05 10.12 -1.15
CA ASP A 83 -10.11 11.04 -0.75
C ASP A 83 -10.59 11.88 -1.93
N PHE A 84 -9.67 12.42 -2.72
CA PHE A 84 -10.01 13.12 -3.97
C PHE A 84 -10.71 12.20 -4.98
N GLY A 85 -10.19 10.98 -5.15
CA GLY A 85 -10.79 9.97 -6.02
C GLY A 85 -12.18 9.54 -5.58
N ARG A 86 -12.46 9.51 -4.27
CA ARG A 86 -13.78 9.18 -3.70
C ARG A 86 -14.83 10.20 -4.10
N ASP A 87 -14.49 11.47 -4.02
CA ASP A 87 -15.40 12.56 -4.39
C ASP A 87 -15.72 12.53 -5.89
N LEU A 88 -14.80 12.01 -6.70
CA LEU A 88 -15.00 11.73 -8.13
C LEU A 88 -15.76 10.43 -8.40
N ALA A 89 -15.49 9.34 -7.65
CA ALA A 89 -16.13 8.02 -7.81
C ALA A 89 -17.59 7.99 -7.35
N LEU A 90 -18.02 8.96 -6.54
CA LEU A 90 -19.44 9.20 -6.26
C LEU A 90 -20.19 9.72 -7.51
N LYS A 91 -19.46 10.14 -8.56
CA LYS A 91 -19.99 10.60 -9.85
C LYS A 91 -19.62 9.70 -11.02
N ASP A 92 -18.52 8.95 -10.92
CA ASP A 92 -17.94 8.12 -11.99
C ASP A 92 -17.97 6.60 -11.70
N GLY A 93 -17.81 5.81 -12.76
CA GLY A 93 -18.10 4.38 -12.85
C GLY A 93 -17.22 3.38 -12.06
N PRO A 94 -17.48 2.07 -12.23
CA PRO A 94 -16.92 0.99 -11.41
C PRO A 94 -15.39 0.83 -11.47
N ASP A 95 -14.74 1.30 -12.55
CA ASP A 95 -13.28 1.29 -12.68
C ASP A 95 -12.58 2.22 -11.68
N LEU A 96 -13.20 3.37 -11.35
CA LEU A 96 -12.64 4.31 -10.39
C LEU A 96 -12.70 3.75 -8.97
N TRP A 97 -13.79 3.04 -8.64
CA TRP A 97 -13.93 2.31 -7.38
C TRP A 97 -12.86 1.24 -7.20
N PHE A 98 -12.57 0.48 -8.25
CA PHE A 98 -11.48 -0.50 -8.23
C PHE A 98 -10.12 0.17 -7.97
N CYS A 99 -9.80 1.23 -8.71
CA CYS A 99 -8.53 1.94 -8.54
C CYS A 99 -8.36 2.47 -7.10
N MET A 100 -9.45 3.00 -6.51
CA MET A 100 -9.45 3.42 -5.12
C MET A 100 -9.28 2.26 -4.14
N HIS A 101 -9.91 1.11 -4.41
CA HIS A 101 -9.75 -0.08 -3.58
C HIS A 101 -8.28 -0.54 -3.55
N MET A 102 -7.64 -0.60 -4.72
CA MET A 102 -6.20 -0.92 -4.81
C MET A 102 -5.34 0.07 -4.03
N ALA A 103 -5.60 1.37 -4.16
CA ALA A 103 -4.88 2.40 -3.41
C ALA A 103 -5.05 2.28 -1.88
N ARG A 104 -6.26 1.95 -1.40
CA ARG A 104 -6.49 1.71 0.04
C ARG A 104 -5.78 0.47 0.56
N ASN A 105 -5.74 -0.61 -0.22
CA ASN A 105 -4.99 -1.80 0.15
C ASN A 105 -3.49 -1.53 0.21
N PHE A 106 -2.97 -0.74 -0.73
CA PHE A 106 -1.57 -0.31 -0.69
C PHE A 106 -1.27 0.54 0.56
N GLU A 107 -2.14 1.49 0.89
CA GLU A 107 -2.02 2.29 2.11
C GLU A 107 -1.95 1.41 3.37
N LYS A 108 -2.84 0.42 3.49
CA LYS A 108 -2.85 -0.51 4.62
C LYS A 108 -1.55 -1.32 4.73
N LEU A 109 -0.98 -1.75 3.61
CA LEU A 109 0.32 -2.42 3.61
C LEU A 109 1.43 -1.49 4.11
N LEU A 110 1.44 -0.22 3.67
CA LEU A 110 2.40 0.77 4.15
C LEU A 110 2.26 1.03 5.66
N GLU A 111 1.04 1.06 6.19
CA GLU A 111 0.80 1.20 7.64
C GLU A 111 1.38 0.02 8.42
N MET A 112 1.12 -1.22 7.98
CA MET A 112 1.68 -2.42 8.61
C MET A 112 3.21 -2.47 8.50
N GLN A 113 3.76 -2.05 7.36
CA GLN A 113 5.20 -1.94 7.16
C GLN A 113 5.82 -0.92 8.12
N ARG A 114 5.19 0.24 8.28
CA ARG A 114 5.62 1.28 9.22
C ARG A 114 5.67 0.76 10.65
N GLU A 115 4.67 -0.02 11.08
CA GLU A 115 4.64 -0.63 12.42
C GLU A 115 5.83 -1.56 12.66
N VAL A 116 6.16 -2.42 11.68
CA VAL A 116 7.33 -3.32 11.76
C VAL A 116 8.63 -2.52 11.89
N LEU A 117 8.79 -1.43 11.13
CA LEU A 117 10.00 -0.60 11.21
C LEU A 117 10.08 0.20 12.51
N MET A 118 8.95 0.67 13.04
CA MET A 118 8.91 1.35 14.34
C MET A 118 9.37 0.42 15.47
N ASP A 119 8.96 -0.86 15.45
CA ASP A 119 9.45 -1.87 16.40
C ASP A 119 10.97 -2.09 16.26
N ALA A 120 11.50 -2.11 15.03
CA ALA A 120 12.95 -2.19 14.79
C ALA A 120 13.70 -0.95 15.33
N VAL A 121 13.16 0.25 15.17
CA VAL A 121 13.73 1.49 15.74
C VAL A 121 13.77 1.42 17.26
N VAL A 122 12.70 0.98 17.92
CA VAL A 122 12.66 0.83 19.38
C VAL A 122 13.75 -0.11 19.88
N LYS A 123 13.97 -1.24 19.18
CA LYS A 123 15.01 -2.21 19.51
C LYS A 123 16.43 -1.69 19.32
N LEU A 124 16.65 -0.84 18.33
CA LEU A 124 17.98 -0.28 18.01
C LEU A 124 18.29 1.02 18.75
N THR A 125 17.27 1.71 19.29
CA THR A 125 17.46 2.95 20.04
C THR A 125 18.00 2.62 21.43
N PRO A 126 19.20 3.10 21.81
CA PRO A 126 19.73 2.88 23.14
C PRO A 126 18.78 3.48 24.19
N PRO A 127 18.55 2.80 25.34
CA PRO A 127 17.79 3.41 26.42
C PRO A 127 18.47 4.71 26.86
N ALA A 128 17.69 5.77 27.02
CA ALA A 128 18.19 7.04 27.50
C ALA A 128 18.84 6.86 28.87
N LYS A 129 20.18 6.94 28.92
CA LYS A 129 20.90 7.04 30.18
C LYS A 129 20.72 8.46 30.67
N TRP A 130 19.89 8.62 31.69
CA TRP A 130 19.84 9.86 32.45
C TRP A 130 21.24 10.03 33.06
N ALA A 131 21.95 11.09 32.65
CA ALA A 131 23.19 11.47 33.30
C ALA A 131 22.81 11.96 34.71
N ASN A 132 23.11 11.14 35.71
CA ASN A 132 23.06 11.53 37.12
C ASN A 132 24.23 12.47 37.43
#